data_AF-A0A241VY06-F1
#
_entry.id   AF-A0A241VY06-F1
#
_cell.length_a   1.000
_cell.length_b   1.000
_cell.length_c   1.000
_cell.angle_alpha   90.00
_cell.angle_beta   90.00
_cell.angle_gamma   90.00
#
_symmetry.space_group_name_H-M   'P 1'
#
loop_
_entity.id
_entity.type
_entity.pdbx_description
1 polymer ?
#
loop_
_entity_poly.entity_id
_entity_poly.type
_entity_poly.pdbx_seq_one_letter_code
_entity_poly.pdbx_strand_id
1 'polypeptide(L)'
;MMKHNLPPLYPHQKGRNETLSLIHGIYAGLLSCALAVVLYLEFQQSTMEILALSIPCLGVGTLILLNIVACLKVKKGANEGLIMSRVLALFMLLSFPIGTVLGALALWKSLKSQWQV
;
A
#
# COMPACT_ATOMS: atom_id res chain seq x y z
N MET A 1 -38.85 -17.98 25.10
CA MET A 1 -37.94 -17.58 24.00
C MET A 1 -36.58 -17.23 24.61
N MET A 2 -35.66 -18.20 24.73
CA MET A 2 -34.33 -17.98 25.32
C MET A 2 -33.45 -17.23 24.32
N LYS A 3 -33.15 -15.96 24.61
CA LYS A 3 -32.12 -15.19 23.91
C LYS A 3 -30.77 -15.81 24.23
N HIS A 4 -30.26 -16.63 23.32
CA HIS A 4 -28.88 -17.08 23.34
C HIS A 4 -28.00 -15.88 23.08
N ASN A 5 -27.48 -15.27 24.14
CA ASN A 5 -26.42 -14.27 24.05
C ASN A 5 -25.14 -15.01 23.68
N LEU A 6 -24.93 -15.27 22.38
CA LEU A 6 -23.65 -15.73 21.90
C LEU A 6 -22.60 -14.68 22.31
N PRO A 7 -21.47 -15.09 22.93
CA PRO A 7 -20.40 -14.16 23.20
C PRO A 7 -19.94 -13.57 21.86
N PRO A 8 -19.71 -12.25 21.78
CA PRO A 8 -19.25 -11.62 20.55
C PRO A 8 -17.94 -12.30 20.13
N LEU A 9 -17.89 -12.79 18.88
CA LEU A 9 -16.76 -13.54 18.31
C LEU A 9 -15.43 -12.77 18.36
N TYR A 10 -15.50 -11.45 18.58
CA TYR A 10 -14.36 -10.57 18.79
C TYR A 10 -14.63 -9.68 20.01
N PRO A 11 -13.66 -9.52 20.92
CA PRO A 11 -13.75 -8.48 21.93
C PRO A 11 -13.84 -7.14 21.20
N HIS A 12 -14.88 -6.36 21.51
CA HIS A 12 -15.04 -5.00 21.02
C HIS A 12 -13.78 -4.24 21.42
N GLN A 13 -12.86 -3.98 20.47
CA GLN A 13 -11.64 -3.24 20.75
C GLN A 13 -12.06 -1.83 21.17
N LYS A 14 -12.05 -1.60 22.48
CA LYS A 14 -12.46 -0.34 23.13
C LYS A 14 -11.43 0.77 22.95
N GLY A 15 -10.28 0.46 22.33
CA GLY A 15 -9.18 1.40 22.10
C GLY A 15 -8.98 1.68 20.61
N ARG A 16 -8.80 2.97 20.29
CA ARG A 16 -8.32 3.46 18.99
C ARG A 16 -6.99 2.78 18.68
N ASN A 17 -6.91 1.97 17.62
CA ASN A 17 -5.65 1.33 17.20
C ASN A 17 -4.76 2.34 16.46
N GLU A 18 -4.12 3.21 17.24
CA GLU A 18 -3.26 4.29 16.74
C GLU A 18 -2.04 3.75 15.98
N THR A 19 -1.43 2.66 16.46
CA THR A 19 -0.26 2.04 15.83
C THR A 19 -0.57 1.53 14.42
N LEU A 20 -1.72 0.87 14.23
CA LEU A 20 -2.14 0.30 12.95
C LEU A 20 -2.51 1.40 11.94
N SER A 21 -3.19 2.45 12.42
CA SER A 21 -3.48 3.66 11.62
C SER A 21 -2.21 4.36 11.17
N LEU A 22 -1.21 4.45 12.06
CA LEU A 22 0.08 5.07 11.76
C LEU A 22 0.87 4.29 10.69
N ILE A 23 0.87 2.96 10.74
CA ILE A 23 1.51 2.10 9.72
C ILE A 23 0.89 2.33 8.33
N HIS A 24 -0.45 2.32 8.23
CA HIS A 24 -1.13 2.59 6.95
C HIS A 24 -0.85 4.01 6.44
N GLY A 25 -0.76 4.99 7.35
CA GLY A 25 -0.37 6.37 7.01
C GLY A 25 1.04 6.47 6.44
N ILE A 26 2.03 5.85 7.10
CA ILE A 26 3.43 5.80 6.63
C ILE A 26 3.51 5.15 5.25
N TYR A 27 2.82 4.03 5.06
CA TYR A 27 2.87 3.29 3.80
C TYR A 27 2.19 4.05 2.65
N ALA A 28 1.05 4.70 2.91
CA ALA A 28 0.43 5.59 1.93
C ALA A 28 1.36 6.75 1.55
N GLY A 29 2.09 7.32 2.53
CA GLY A 29 3.10 8.35 2.31
C GLY A 29 4.26 7.87 1.43
N LEU A 30 4.82 6.69 1.73
CA LEU A 30 5.89 6.06 0.92
C LEU A 30 5.44 5.80 -0.52
N LEU A 31 4.26 5.22 -0.70
CA LEU A 31 3.70 4.98 -2.04
C LEU A 31 3.48 6.29 -2.81
N SER A 32 2.99 7.33 -2.14
CA SER A 32 2.78 8.65 -2.75
C SER A 32 4.10 9.29 -3.18
N CYS A 33 5.13 9.19 -2.34
CA CYS A 33 6.46 9.70 -2.65
C CYS A 33 7.09 8.95 -3.83
N ALA A 34 7.02 7.61 -3.83
CA ALA A 34 7.52 6.78 -4.92
C ALA A 34 6.81 7.10 -6.25
N LEU A 35 5.48 7.25 -6.22
CA LEU A 35 4.70 7.62 -7.41
C LEU A 35 5.11 9.00 -7.93
N ALA A 36 5.30 9.99 -7.05
CA ALA A 36 5.74 11.32 -7.44
C ALA A 36 7.13 11.31 -8.10
N VAL A 37 8.08 10.51 -7.57
CA VAL A 37 9.41 10.36 -8.18
C VAL A 37 9.31 9.71 -9.56
N VAL A 38 8.53 8.64 -9.72
CA VAL A 38 8.34 7.98 -11.02
C VAL A 38 7.72 8.93 -12.05
N LEU A 39 6.67 9.67 -11.66
CA LEU A 39 6.05 10.65 -12.55
C LEU A 39 7.01 11.78 -12.92
N TYR A 40 7.83 12.25 -11.99
CA TYR A 40 8.84 13.27 -12.26
C TYR A 40 9.93 12.78 -13.22
N LEU A 41 10.40 11.54 -13.04
CA LEU A 41 11.40 10.93 -13.93
C LEU A 41 10.83 10.68 -15.33
N GLU A 42 9.61 10.16 -15.44
CA GLU A 42 8.95 9.98 -16.73
C GLU A 42 8.65 11.32 -17.42
N PHE A 43 8.32 12.37 -16.66
CA PHE A 43 8.17 13.71 -17.23
C PHE A 43 9.47 14.23 -17.85
N GLN A 44 10.62 13.98 -17.21
CA GLN A 44 11.94 14.36 -17.72
C GLN A 44 12.37 13.51 -18.92
N GLN A 45 12.14 12.20 -18.88
CA GLN A 45 12.67 11.26 -19.88
C GLN A 45 11.72 11.04 -21.06
N SER A 46 10.42 11.34 -20.91
CA SER A 46 9.37 11.14 -21.92
C SER A 46 9.45 9.77 -22.62
N THR A 47 9.83 8.75 -21.85
CA THR A 47 10.20 7.43 -22.36
C THR A 47 8.99 6.53 -22.57
N MET A 48 7.93 6.69 -21.76
CA MET A 48 6.73 5.87 -21.84
C MET A 48 5.57 6.57 -22.53
N GLU A 49 4.80 5.80 -23.31
CA GLU A 49 3.52 6.23 -23.83
C GLU A 49 2.54 6.53 -22.67
N ILE A 50 1.76 7.61 -22.81
CA ILE A 50 0.83 8.11 -21.78
C ILE A 50 -0.13 7.01 -21.30
N LEU A 51 -0.61 6.16 -22.22
CA LEU A 51 -1.49 5.05 -21.88
C LEU A 51 -0.80 4.00 -20.99
N ALA A 52 0.47 3.67 -21.31
CA ALA A 52 1.26 2.72 -20.54
C ALA A 52 1.62 3.26 -19.14
N LEU A 53 1.78 4.57 -18.97
CA LEU A 53 2.01 5.22 -17.68
C LEU A 53 0.73 5.33 -16.83
N SER A 54 -0.44 5.47 -17.48
CA SER A 54 -1.72 5.64 -16.79
C SER A 54 -2.15 4.42 -15.98
N ILE A 55 -1.88 3.21 -16.48
CA ILE A 55 -2.24 1.93 -15.85
C ILE A 55 -1.55 1.74 -14.49
N PRO A 56 -0.21 1.83 -14.37
CA PRO A 56 0.47 1.71 -13.08
C PRO A 56 0.12 2.88 -12.16
N CYS A 57 -0.10 4.09 -12.68
CA CYS A 57 -0.52 5.24 -11.88
C CYS A 57 -1.90 5.01 -11.23
N LEU A 58 -2.86 4.46 -11.97
CA LEU A 58 -4.17 4.04 -11.43
C LEU A 58 -4.03 2.93 -10.38
N GLY A 59 -3.20 1.92 -10.64
CA GLY A 59 -2.95 0.83 -9.69
C GLY A 59 -2.34 1.31 -8.36
N VAL A 60 -1.32 2.17 -8.43
CA VAL A 60 -0.68 2.73 -7.22
C VAL A 60 -1.60 3.74 -6.53
N GLY A 61 -2.32 4.58 -7.30
CA GLY A 61 -3.29 5.54 -6.76
C GLY A 61 -4.43 4.87 -5.99
N THR A 62 -4.96 3.76 -6.51
CA THR A 62 -5.98 2.96 -5.81
C THR A 62 -5.43 2.35 -4.52
N LEU A 63 -4.20 1.84 -4.52
CA LEU A 63 -3.53 1.34 -3.31
C LEU A 63 -3.33 2.43 -2.25
N ILE A 64 -2.95 3.65 -2.64
CA ILE A 64 -2.82 4.81 -1.74
C ILE A 64 -4.18 5.13 -1.11
N LEU A 65 -5.24 5.24 -1.91
CA LEU A 65 -6.60 5.51 -1.43
C LEU A 65 -7.09 4.45 -0.45
N LEU A 66 -6.87 3.16 -0.75
CA LEU A 66 -7.25 2.07 0.14
C LEU A 66 -6.50 2.14 1.49
N ASN A 67 -5.22 2.53 1.49
CA ASN A 67 -4.44 2.72 2.73
C ASN A 67 -4.94 3.93 3.54
N ILE A 68 -5.32 5.02 2.88
CA ILE A 68 -5.93 6.18 3.56
C ILE A 68 -7.29 5.78 4.17
N VAL A 69 -8.13 5.07 3.43
CA VAL A 69 -9.44 4.60 3.92
C VAL A 69 -9.28 3.62 5.08
N ALA A 70 -8.34 2.68 5.01
CA ALA A 70 -8.03 1.79 6.11
C ALA A 70 -7.55 2.56 7.34
N CYS A 71 -6.64 3.53 7.17
CA CYS A 71 -6.19 4.40 8.25
C CYS A 71 -7.37 5.12 8.94
N LEU A 72 -8.29 5.71 8.17
CA LEU A 72 -9.46 6.41 8.70
C LEU A 72 -10.46 5.46 9.39
N LYS A 73 -10.72 4.27 8.82
CA LYS A 73 -11.64 3.28 9.40
C LYS A 73 -11.09 2.65 10.69
N VAL A 74 -9.79 2.37 10.74
CA VAL A 74 -9.08 1.87 11.93
C VAL A 74 -9.08 2.92 13.04
N LYS A 75 -8.84 4.20 12.70
CA LYS A 75 -8.89 5.31 13.66
C LYS A 75 -10.29 5.53 14.25
N LYS A 76 -11.35 5.17 13.51
CA LYS A 76 -12.76 5.25 13.97
C LYS A 76 -13.21 4.02 14.78
N GLY A 77 -12.39 2.99 14.95
CA GLY A 77 -12.74 1.79 15.73
C GLY A 77 -13.84 0.92 15.11
N ALA A 78 -14.13 1.09 13.81
CA ALA A 78 -15.10 0.28 13.10
C ALA A 78 -14.54 -1.14 12.87
N ASN A 79 -15.34 -2.17 13.19
CA ASN A 79 -14.94 -3.58 13.03
C ASN A 79 -14.59 -3.91 11.56
N GLU A 80 -15.23 -3.25 10.60
CA GLU A 80 -14.88 -3.32 9.17
C GLU A 80 -13.47 -2.80 8.85
N GLY A 81 -12.97 -1.84 9.63
CA GLY A 81 -11.62 -1.29 9.47
C GLY A 81 -10.53 -2.30 9.83
N LEU A 82 -10.80 -3.22 10.76
CA LEU A 82 -9.88 -4.29 11.14
C LEU A 82 -9.77 -5.36 10.05
N ILE A 83 -10.89 -5.71 9.41
CA ILE A 83 -10.92 -6.67 8.29
C ILE A 83 -10.23 -6.05 7.06
N MET A 84 -10.54 -4.80 6.73
CA MET A 84 -9.85 -4.08 5.65
C MET A 84 -8.34 -3.96 5.91
N SER A 85 -7.94 -3.64 7.14
CA SER A 85 -6.53 -3.52 7.50
C SER A 85 -5.78 -4.84 7.36
N ARG A 86 -6.39 -5.98 7.74
CA ARG A 86 -5.77 -7.30 7.55
C ARG A 86 -5.55 -7.66 6.08
N VAL A 87 -6.54 -7.39 5.22
CA VAL A 87 -6.41 -7.61 3.78
C VAL A 87 -5.33 -6.70 3.20
N LEU A 88 -5.27 -5.44 3.63
CA LEU A 88 -4.23 -4.51 3.20
C LEU A 88 -2.84 -4.90 3.72
N ALA A 89 -2.74 -5.45 4.93
CA ALA A 89 -1.50 -5.97 5.47
C ALA A 89 -0.99 -7.17 4.66
N LEU A 90 -1.87 -8.01 4.14
CA LEU A 90 -1.49 -9.08 3.20
C LEU A 90 -0.96 -8.50 1.88
N PHE A 91 -1.60 -7.46 1.33
CA PHE A 91 -1.09 -6.77 0.15
C PHE A 91 0.28 -6.11 0.41
N MET A 92 0.47 -5.48 1.57
CA MET A 92 1.78 -4.95 2.01
C MET A 92 2.82 -6.06 2.13
N LEU A 93 2.47 -7.19 2.74
CA LEU A 93 3.37 -8.33 2.90
C LEU A 93 3.78 -8.93 1.55
N LEU A 94 2.86 -9.02 0.59
CA LEU A 94 3.14 -9.49 -0.77
C LEU A 94 3.93 -8.47 -1.60
N SER A 95 3.77 -7.17 -1.33
CA SER A 95 4.54 -6.12 -2.00
C SER A 95 6.03 -6.16 -1.66
N PHE A 96 6.40 -6.68 -0.49
CA PHE A 96 7.79 -6.78 -0.05
C PHE A 96 8.65 -7.70 -0.96
N PRO A 97 8.33 -9.00 -1.14
CA PRO A 97 9.12 -9.88 -2.01
C PRO A 97 9.09 -9.45 -3.48
N ILE A 98 7.95 -8.94 -3.98
CA ILE A 98 7.85 -8.45 -5.36
C ILE A 98 8.74 -7.21 -5.55
N GLY A 99 8.70 -6.26 -4.61
CA GLY A 99 9.54 -5.07 -4.61
C GLY A 99 11.03 -5.40 -4.51
N THR A 100 11.40 -6.38 -3.68
CA THR A 100 12.80 -6.84 -3.57
C THR A 100 13.30 -7.45 -4.88
N VAL A 101 12.50 -8.28 -5.54
CA VAL A 101 12.88 -8.89 -6.83
C VAL A 101 13.02 -7.83 -7.92
N LEU A 102 12.06 -6.91 -8.04
CA LEU A 102 12.13 -5.81 -9.01
C LEU A 102 13.33 -4.89 -8.75
N GLY A 103 13.61 -4.56 -7.49
CA GLY A 103 14.78 -3.78 -7.10
C GLY A 103 16.10 -4.48 -7.42
N ALA A 104 16.20 -5.79 -7.19
CA ALA A 104 17.36 -6.59 -7.57
C ALA A 104 17.57 -6.61 -9.09
N LEU A 105 16.50 -6.75 -9.89
CA LEU A 105 16.57 -6.70 -11.34
C LEU A 105 16.97 -5.30 -11.86
N ALA A 106 16.46 -4.23 -11.25
CA ALA A 106 16.83 -2.86 -11.58
C ALA A 106 18.31 -2.60 -11.27
N LEU A 107 18.80 -3.04 -10.11
CA LEU A 107 20.22 -2.97 -9.74
C LEU A 107 21.08 -3.77 -10.72
N TRP A 108 20.68 -4.99 -11.07
CA TRP A 108 21.38 -5.82 -12.04
C TRP A 108 21.49 -5.14 -13.42
N LYS A 109 20.38 -4.56 -13.90
CA LYS A 109 20.35 -3.85 -15.19
C LYS A 109 21.17 -2.57 -15.16
N SER A 110 21.12 -1.82 -14.06
CA SER A 110 21.96 -0.63 -13.85
C SER A 110 23.45 -0.97 -13.80
N LEU A 111 23.83 -2.04 -13.09
CA LEU A 111 25.21 -2.51 -13.00
C LEU A 111 25.75 -2.94 -14.37
N LYS A 112 24.93 -3.62 -15.18
CA LYS A 112 25.29 -4.02 -16.55
C LYS A 112 25.43 -2.82 -17.50
N SER A 113 24.62 -1.78 -17.32
CA SER A 113 24.68 -0.54 -18.10
C SER A 113 25.94 0.28 -17.81
N GLN A 114 26.48 0.22 -16.60
CA GLN A 114 27.73 0.88 -16.21
C GLN A 114 28.99 0.18 -16.77
N TRP A 115 28.86 -1.08 -17.21
CA TRP A 115 29.94 -1.89 -17.78
C TRP A 115 30.08 -1.79 -19.31
N GLN A 116 29.23 -0.99 -19.97
CA GLN A 116 29.32 -0.71 -21.41
C GLN A 116 30.04 0.62 -21.72
N VAL A 117 30.99 1.01 -20.86
CA VAL A 117 31.93 2.11 -21.13
C VAL A 117 33.18 1.56 -21.81
#